data_AF-A0A3B0VS31-F1
#
_entry.id   AF-A0A3B0VS31-F1
#
_cell.length_a   1.000
_cell.length_b   1.000
_cell.length_c   1.000
_cell.angle_alpha   90.00
_cell.angle_beta   90.00
_cell.angle_gamma   90.00
#
_symmetry.space_group_name_H-M   'P 1'
#
loop_
_entity.id
_entity.type
_entity.pdbx_description
1 polymer ?
#
loop_
_entity_poly.entity_id
_entity_poly.type
_entity_poly.pdbx_seq_one_letter_code
_entity_poly.pdbx_strand_id
1 'polypeptide(L)'
;MREMIHFTTCLAENTVPLCRHLAPFIQAELDIPIQFVNDISWEEREKRLAAGSFQMGWICGLLFARLRTEVNVPLHVLAAPIMLGNEYANRPVYFSRLVVRQDSPYRSFADLRGV
;
A
#
# COMPACT_ATOMS: atom_id res chain seq x y z
N MET A 1 23.53 6.35 17.78
CA MET A 1 22.21 5.70 17.74
C MET A 1 21.57 6.00 16.40
N ARG A 2 21.03 5.01 15.70
CA ARG A 2 20.27 5.24 14.45
C ARG A 2 18.90 5.83 14.80
N GLU A 3 18.39 6.73 13.97
CA GLU A 3 17.06 7.32 14.15
C GLU A 3 15.96 6.28 13.96
N MET A 4 14.85 6.45 14.68
CA MET A 4 13.69 5.56 14.60
C MET A 4 12.92 5.78 13.29
N ILE A 5 12.75 4.71 12.52
CA ILE A 5 11.92 4.70 11.32
C ILE A 5 10.47 4.44 11.73
N HIS A 6 9.59 5.36 11.37
CA HIS A 6 8.14 5.12 11.48
C HIS A 6 7.65 4.48 10.18
N PHE A 7 7.09 3.30 10.32
CA PHE A 7 6.50 2.51 9.25
C PHE A 7 4.99 2.46 9.41
N THR A 8 4.24 2.64 8.33
CA THR A 8 2.78 2.52 8.34
C THR A 8 2.24 1.77 7.11
N THR A 9 0.94 1.50 7.10
CA THR A 9 0.20 1.10 5.90
C THR A 9 -0.86 2.15 5.60
N CYS A 10 -1.05 2.52 4.34
CA CYS A 10 -2.19 3.30 3.85
C CYS A 10 -3.07 2.45 2.92
N LEU A 11 -3.03 1.13 3.07
CA LEU A 11 -3.92 0.18 2.42
C LEU A 11 -4.99 -0.32 3.40
N ALA A 12 -5.95 -1.10 2.89
CA ALA A 12 -7.02 -1.69 3.68
C ALA A 12 -6.51 -2.59 4.83
N GLU A 13 -7.36 -2.86 5.81
CA GLU A 13 -7.00 -3.54 7.07
C GLU A 13 -6.35 -4.91 6.88
N ASN A 14 -6.62 -5.58 5.75
CA ASN A 14 -6.02 -6.87 5.42
C ASN A 14 -4.49 -6.81 5.25
N THR A 15 -3.89 -5.63 5.08
CA THR A 15 -2.42 -5.48 5.01
C THR A 15 -1.77 -5.24 6.38
N VAL A 16 -2.55 -4.97 7.43
CA VAL A 16 -2.04 -4.70 8.78
C VAL A 16 -1.27 -5.89 9.34
N PRO A 17 -1.77 -7.14 9.27
CA PRO A 17 -1.01 -8.29 9.77
C PRO A 17 0.35 -8.44 9.07
N LEU A 18 0.40 -8.26 7.74
CA LEU A 18 1.64 -8.30 6.98
C LEU A 18 2.63 -7.24 7.47
N CYS A 19 2.21 -5.98 7.55
CA CYS A 19 3.10 -4.89 7.95
C CYS A 19 3.59 -5.03 9.40
N ARG A 20 2.73 -5.56 10.29
CA ARG A 20 3.10 -5.87 11.67
C ARG A 20 4.19 -6.94 11.76
N HIS A 21 4.23 -7.89 10.83
CA HIS A 21 5.32 -8.89 10.75
C HIS A 21 6.56 -8.34 10.05
N LEU A 22 6.41 -7.47 9.05
CA LEU A 22 7.53 -6.86 8.33
C LEU A 22 8.36 -5.95 9.24
N ALA A 23 7.74 -5.18 10.13
CA ALA A 23 8.46 -4.25 11.01
C ALA A 23 9.56 -4.90 11.87
N PRO A 24 9.27 -5.94 12.69
CA PRO A 24 10.31 -6.61 13.46
C PRO A 24 11.31 -7.38 12.57
N PHE A 25 10.87 -7.92 11.43
CA PHE A 25 11.76 -8.59 10.48
C PHE A 25 12.80 -7.61 9.93
N ILE A 26 12.38 -6.46 9.39
CA ILE A 26 13.31 -5.46 8.84
C ILE A 26 14.23 -4.91 9.95
N GLN A 27 13.71 -4.72 11.17
CA GLN A 27 14.51 -4.28 12.31
C GLN A 27 15.62 -5.27 12.63
N ALA A 28 15.31 -6.57 12.68
CA ALA A 28 16.27 -7.63 12.97
C ALA A 28 17.33 -7.76 11.86
N GLU A 29 16.92 -7.67 10.58
CA GLU A 29 17.83 -7.83 9.45
C GLU A 29 18.77 -6.62 9.25
N LEU A 30 18.34 -5.40 9.60
CA LEU A 30 19.09 -4.17 9.31
C LEU A 30 19.74 -3.53 10.54
N ASP A 31 19.42 -3.98 11.74
CA ASP A 31 19.80 -3.34 13.01
C ASP A 31 19.41 -1.85 13.01
N ILE A 32 18.14 -1.56 12.66
CA ILE A 32 17.55 -0.21 12.65
C ILE A 32 16.26 -0.24 13.47
N PRO A 33 16.05 0.68 14.42
CA PRO A 33 14.79 0.76 15.15
C PRO A 33 13.62 1.10 14.22
N ILE A 34 12.60 0.24 14.22
CA ILE A 34 11.38 0.42 13.41
C ILE A 34 10.15 0.38 14.31
N GLN A 35 9.34 1.43 14.24
CA GLN A 35 8.02 1.48 14.88
C GLN A 35 6.93 1.38 13.81
N PHE A 36 6.12 0.31 13.89
CA PHE A 36 4.92 0.21 13.08
C PHE A 36 3.75 0.97 13.73
N VAL A 37 3.18 1.94 13.00
CA VAL A 37 2.10 2.82 13.46
C VAL A 37 0.82 2.56 12.65
N ASN A 38 -0.25 2.16 13.33
CA ASN A 38 -1.56 1.85 12.73
C ASN A 38 -2.75 2.18 13.67
N ASP A 39 -2.48 2.85 14.79
CA ASP A 39 -3.44 3.23 15.83
C ASP A 39 -4.00 4.66 15.64
N ILE A 40 -3.72 5.27 14.49
CA ILE A 40 -4.25 6.57 14.07
C ILE A 40 -5.04 6.43 12.77
N SER A 41 -5.84 7.44 12.43
CA SER A 41 -6.70 7.40 11.24
C SER A 41 -5.90 7.20 9.95
N TRP A 42 -6.56 6.71 8.92
CA TRP A 42 -5.93 6.51 7.61
C TRP A 42 -5.41 7.84 7.04
N GLU A 43 -6.22 8.90 7.14
CA GLU A 43 -5.89 10.25 6.67
C GLU A 43 -4.67 10.81 7.41
N GLU A 44 -4.55 10.56 8.70
CA GLU A 44 -3.41 11.03 9.50
C GLU A 44 -2.12 10.28 9.10
N ARG A 45 -2.19 8.98 8.83
CA ARG A 45 -1.04 8.21 8.33
C ARG A 45 -0.58 8.72 6.96
N GLU A 46 -1.52 8.97 6.06
CA GLU A 46 -1.23 9.55 4.74
C GLU A 46 -0.54 10.91 4.87
N LYS A 47 -1.09 11.82 5.69
CA LYS A 47 -0.49 13.14 5.95
C LYS A 47 0.92 13.03 6.51
N ARG A 48 1.15 12.12 7.45
CA ARG A 48 2.48 11.93 8.07
C ARG A 48 3.51 11.38 7.10
N LEU A 49 3.09 10.48 6.21
CA LEU A 49 3.93 9.99 5.11
C LEU A 49 4.23 11.11 4.10
N ALA A 50 3.23 11.92 3.76
CA ALA A 50 3.38 13.06 2.86
C ALA A 50 4.33 14.13 3.42
N ALA A 51 4.28 14.38 4.74
CA ALA A 51 5.13 15.33 5.44
C ALA A 51 6.54 14.78 5.74
N GLY A 52 6.85 13.53 5.41
CA GLY A 52 8.13 12.88 5.73
C GLY A 52 8.34 12.52 7.20
N SER A 53 7.36 12.80 8.06
CA SER A 53 7.39 12.40 9.47
C SER A 53 7.29 10.87 9.65
N PHE A 54 6.70 10.16 8.68
CA PHE A 54 6.83 8.71 8.51
C PHE A 54 7.73 8.41 7.31
N GLN A 55 8.73 7.55 7.51
CA GLN A 55 9.78 7.30 6.51
C GLN A 55 9.45 6.09 5.63
N MET A 56 8.53 5.22 6.06
CA MET A 56 8.16 4.01 5.32
C MET A 56 6.64 3.83 5.28
N GLY A 57 6.13 3.42 4.12
CA GLY A 57 4.70 3.18 3.91
C GLY A 57 4.43 1.98 3.01
N TRP A 58 3.52 1.10 3.42
CA TRP A 58 2.89 0.12 2.55
C TRP A 58 1.66 0.76 1.89
N ILE A 59 1.79 1.15 0.63
CA ILE A 59 0.82 2.02 -0.05
C ILE A 59 0.42 1.48 -1.42
N CYS A 60 -0.75 1.89 -1.92
CA CYS A 60 -1.18 1.57 -3.28
C CYS A 60 -0.41 2.40 -4.32
N GLY A 61 -0.40 1.92 -5.57
CA GLY A 61 0.24 2.63 -6.68
C GLY A 61 -0.33 4.03 -6.95
N LEU A 62 -1.63 4.24 -6.72
CA LEU A 62 -2.26 5.56 -6.87
C LEU A 62 -1.72 6.56 -5.85
N LEU A 63 -1.66 6.18 -4.56
CA LEU A 63 -1.12 7.06 -3.52
C LEU A 63 0.37 7.34 -3.76
N PHE A 64 1.15 6.32 -4.13
CA PHE A 64 2.55 6.50 -4.50
C PHE A 64 2.74 7.52 -5.63
N ALA A 65 1.94 7.38 -6.71
CA ALA A 65 1.98 8.31 -7.84
C ALA A 65 1.67 9.74 -7.38
N ARG A 66 0.57 9.95 -6.65
CA ARG A 66 0.17 11.27 -6.13
C ARG A 66 1.22 11.90 -5.25
N LEU A 67 1.77 11.15 -4.29
CA LEU A 67 2.80 11.67 -3.38
C LEU A 67 4.05 12.11 -4.15
N ARG A 68 4.44 11.41 -5.22
CA ARG A 68 5.60 11.79 -6.03
C ARG A 68 5.32 12.92 -7.02
N THR A 69 4.16 12.93 -7.67
CA THR A 69 3.90 13.85 -8.79
C THR A 69 3.19 15.12 -8.36
N GLU A 70 2.32 15.05 -7.36
CA GLU A 70 1.50 16.19 -6.90
C GLU A 70 2.12 16.83 -5.64
N VAL A 71 2.61 16.02 -4.70
CA VAL A 71 3.18 16.50 -3.43
C VAL A 71 4.71 16.61 -3.46
N ASN A 72 5.36 16.00 -4.47
CA ASN A 72 6.82 15.99 -4.65
C ASN A 72 7.61 15.39 -3.46
N VAL A 73 7.05 14.36 -2.82
CA VAL A 73 7.74 13.59 -1.78
C VAL A 73 8.78 12.67 -2.43
N PRO A 74 10.04 12.62 -1.94
CA PRO A 74 11.10 11.81 -2.53
C PRO A 74 10.98 10.32 -2.13
N LEU A 75 9.84 9.70 -2.43
CA LEU A 75 9.62 8.29 -2.13
C LEU A 75 10.39 7.37 -3.10
N HIS A 76 11.07 6.39 -2.52
CA HIS A 76 11.73 5.31 -3.24
C HIS A 76 10.95 4.00 -3.06
N VAL A 77 10.75 3.26 -4.14
CA VAL A 77 10.15 1.92 -4.06
C VAL A 77 11.20 0.97 -3.50
N LEU A 78 10.95 0.44 -2.29
CA LEU A 78 11.82 -0.55 -1.65
C LEU A 78 11.50 -1.98 -2.12
N ALA A 79 10.21 -2.27 -2.28
CA ALA A 79 9.71 -3.55 -2.72
C ALA A 79 8.32 -3.39 -3.34
N ALA A 80 7.92 -4.34 -4.18
CA ALA A 80 6.56 -4.46 -4.69
C ALA A 80 6.10 -5.92 -4.59
N PRO A 81 4.88 -6.19 -4.12
CA PRO A 81 4.38 -7.55 -3.98
C PRO A 81 4.19 -8.19 -5.36
N ILE A 82 4.55 -9.47 -5.48
CA ILE A 82 4.20 -10.30 -6.62
C ILE A 82 2.97 -11.12 -6.23
N MET A 83 1.90 -10.95 -7.00
CA MET A 83 0.65 -11.68 -6.78
C MET A 83 0.80 -13.13 -7.25
N LEU A 84 0.18 -14.06 -6.53
CA LEU A 84 0.13 -15.48 -6.91
C LEU A 84 -0.82 -15.67 -8.09
N GLY A 85 -0.41 -16.44 -9.09
CA GLY A 85 -1.22 -16.77 -10.27
C GLY A 85 -0.43 -16.66 -11.56
N ASN A 86 -0.75 -17.53 -12.52
CA ASN A 86 -0.05 -17.58 -13.81
C ASN A 86 -0.20 -16.28 -14.60
N GLU A 87 -1.34 -15.59 -14.46
CA GLU A 87 -1.62 -14.32 -15.13
C GLU A 87 -0.66 -13.18 -14.74
N TYR A 88 -0.07 -13.27 -13.55
CA TYR A 88 0.87 -12.26 -13.06
C TYR A 88 2.28 -12.47 -13.62
N ALA A 89 2.58 -13.66 -14.14
CA ALA A 89 3.86 -14.00 -14.77
C ALA A 89 5.09 -13.62 -13.89
N ASN A 90 4.97 -13.79 -12.58
CA ASN A 90 5.99 -13.41 -11.58
C ASN A 90 6.41 -11.92 -11.66
N ARG A 91 5.47 -11.03 -12.01
CA ARG A 91 5.68 -9.59 -12.08
C ARG A 91 4.87 -8.86 -11.01
N PRO A 92 5.35 -7.71 -10.51
CA PRO A 92 4.64 -6.88 -9.54
C PRO A 92 3.54 -6.05 -10.23
N VAL A 93 2.60 -6.74 -10.86
CA VAL A 93 1.44 -6.16 -11.53
C VAL A 93 0.17 -6.66 -10.87
N TYR A 94 -0.87 -5.84 -10.85
CA TYR A 94 -2.21 -6.25 -10.41
C TYR A 94 -3.25 -5.79 -11.42
N PHE A 95 -4.39 -6.49 -11.46
CA PHE A 95 -5.48 -6.20 -12.37
C PHE A 95 -6.67 -5.65 -11.58
N SER A 96 -7.17 -4.50 -12.01
CA SER A 96 -8.48 -4.01 -11.57
C SER A 96 -9.57 -4.84 -12.24
N ARG A 97 -10.36 -5.55 -11.44
CA ARG A 97 -11.48 -6.36 -11.93
C ARG A 97 -12.79 -5.74 -11.47
N LEU A 98 -13.77 -5.68 -12.36
CA LEU A 98 -15.15 -5.46 -11.97
C LEU A 98 -15.80 -6.81 -11.73
N VAL A 99 -16.29 -7.00 -10.51
CA VAL A 99 -16.96 -8.24 -10.09
C VAL A 99 -18.41 -7.90 -9.84
N VAL A 100 -19.30 -8.64 -10.49
CA VAL A 100 -20.75 -8.55 -10.31
C VAL A 100 -21.27 -9.87 -9.76
N ARG A 101 -22.45 -9.85 -9.13
CA ARG A 101 -23.10 -11.11 -8.75
C ARG A 101 -23.41 -11.94 -10.00
N GLN A 102 -23.42 -13.26 -9.87
CA GLN A 102 -23.70 -14.16 -10.99
C GLN A 102 -25.09 -13.94 -11.62
N ASP A 103 -26.07 -13.58 -10.78
CA ASP A 103 -27.45 -13.25 -11.15
C ASP A 103 -27.64 -11.77 -11.54
N SER A 104 -26.57 -10.98 -11.61
CA SER A 104 -26.62 -9.56 -11.99
C SER A 104 -27.11 -9.38 -13.44
N PRO A 105 -27.89 -8.32 -13.72
CA PRO A 105 -28.22 -7.94 -15.10
C PRO A 105 -27.01 -7.33 -15.83
N TYR A 106 -25.99 -6.85 -15.11
CA TYR A 106 -24.78 -6.29 -15.71
C TYR A 106 -23.89 -7.40 -16.26
N ARG A 107 -23.78 -7.50 -17.59
CA ARG A 107 -22.97 -8.52 -18.30
C ARG A 107 -21.81 -7.93 -19.07
N SER A 108 -21.82 -6.61 -19.26
CA SER A 108 -20.84 -5.83 -19.98
C SER A 108 -20.64 -4.47 -19.32
N PHE A 109 -19.56 -3.76 -19.70
CA PHE A 109 -19.35 -2.37 -19.27
C PHE A 109 -20.48 -1.44 -19.72
N ALA A 110 -21.12 -1.72 -20.86
CA ALA A 110 -22.23 -0.90 -21.37
C ALA A 110 -23.42 -0.89 -20.41
N ASP A 111 -23.65 -2.00 -19.72
CA ASP A 111 -24.76 -2.14 -18.77
C ASP A 111 -24.56 -1.31 -17.49
N LEU A 112 -23.34 -0.83 -17.23
CA LEU A 112 -23.02 0.03 -16.08
C LEU A 112 -23.34 1.51 -16.32
N ARG A 113 -23.81 1.87 -17.52
CA ARG A 113 -24.14 3.26 -17.84
C ARG A 113 -25.31 3.75 -16.98
N GLY A 114 -25.07 4.80 -16.19
CA GLY A 114 -26.10 5.46 -15.37
C GLY A 114 -26.38 4.78 -14.03
N VAL A 115 -25.56 3.80 -13.66
CA VAL A 115 -25.45 3.27 -12.28
C VAL A 115 -24.51 4.18 -11.49
#